data_AF-A0A1T5L9I1-F1
#
_entry.id   AF-A0A1T5L9I1-F1
#
_cell.length_a   1.000
_cell.length_b   1.000
_cell.length_c   1.000
_cell.angle_alpha   90.00
_cell.angle_beta   90.00
_cell.angle_gamma   90.00
#
_symmetry.space_group_name_H-M   'P 1'
#
loop_
_entity.id
_entity.type
_entity.pdbx_description
1 polymer ?
#
loop_
_entity_poly.entity_id
_entity_poly.type
_entity_poly.pdbx_seq_one_letter_code
_entity_poly.pdbx_strand_id
1 'polypeptide(L)'
;MRQVFRVLAYVVAAGVVVQAAVMVYAVAGMGLFIDEGGVLDQAAMEQSMSGEALFPEEIGLMLHGMTGTMVLPIIALLTFVASFFAGVRGAWRWGLAIFLLVALQVTLGIAGHSVPFLGALHGVNALLLFGVAMYTGWRVTARDRAMHATPALAAPGGMTAGGVTP
;
A
#
# COMPACT_ATOMS: atom_id res chain seq x y z
N MET A 1 -12.40 -2.93 15.24
CA MET A 1 -11.30 -3.05 14.24
C MET A 1 -10.72 -1.71 13.76
N ARG A 2 -10.87 -0.60 14.49
CA ARG A 2 -10.40 0.71 14.01
C ARG A 2 -8.89 0.78 13.80
N GLN A 3 -8.13 0.44 14.83
CA GLN A 3 -6.66 0.48 14.77
C GLN A 3 -6.12 -0.52 13.76
N VAL A 4 -6.72 -1.72 13.70
CA VAL A 4 -6.39 -2.75 12.70
C VAL A 4 -6.60 -2.21 11.28
N PHE A 5 -7.78 -1.65 10.98
CA PHE A 5 -8.05 -1.05 9.67
C PHE A 5 -7.06 0.05 9.30
N ARG A 6 -6.69 0.92 10.27
CA ARG A 6 -5.68 1.96 10.08
C ARG A 6 -4.30 1.39 9.77
N VAL A 7 -3.82 0.45 10.58
CA VAL A 7 -2.50 -0.15 10.41
C VAL A 7 -2.43 -0.90 9.09
N LEU A 8 -3.45 -1.69 8.75
CA LEU A 8 -3.50 -2.41 7.48
C LEU A 8 -3.45 -1.46 6.28
N ALA A 9 -4.14 -0.32 6.32
CA ALA A 9 -4.04 0.69 5.26
C ALA A 9 -2.60 1.24 5.10
N TYR A 10 -1.89 1.50 6.21
CA TYR A 10 -0.48 1.90 6.13
C TYR A 10 0.44 0.77 5.66
N VAL A 11 0.15 -0.48 6.02
CA VAL A 11 0.89 -1.65 5.54
C VAL A 11 0.74 -1.79 4.03
N VAL A 12 -0.46 -1.58 3.46
CA VAL A 12 -0.65 -1.52 2.00
C VAL A 12 0.23 -0.44 1.38
N ALA A 13 0.20 0.78 1.92
CA ALA A 13 1.01 1.89 1.40
C ALA A 13 2.51 1.58 1.46
N ALA A 14 3.00 1.04 2.57
CA ALA A 14 4.40 0.63 2.72
C ALA A 14 4.77 -0.51 1.74
N GLY A 15 3.87 -1.48 1.54
CA GLY A 15 4.05 -2.54 0.56
C GLY A 15 4.24 -2.02 -0.87
N VAL A 16 3.46 -1.00 -1.27
CA VAL A 16 3.64 -0.34 -2.58
C VAL A 16 4.99 0.37 -2.68
N VAL A 17 5.45 1.04 -1.62
CA VAL A 17 6.77 1.69 -1.59
C VAL A 17 7.89 0.67 -1.76
N VAL A 18 7.83 -0.45 -1.03
CA VAL A 18 8.81 -1.54 -1.14
C VAL A 18 8.79 -2.12 -2.56
N GLN A 19 7.61 -2.36 -3.14
CA GLN A 19 7.50 -2.86 -4.52
C GLN A 19 8.14 -1.93 -5.54
N ALA A 20 7.92 -0.61 -5.42
CA ALA A 20 8.55 0.35 -6.31
C ALA A 20 10.08 0.35 -6.13
N ALA A 21 10.57 0.30 -4.89
CA ALA A 21 11.99 0.27 -4.60
C ALA A 21 12.69 -0.98 -5.16
N VAL A 22 12.13 -2.18 -4.92
CA VAL A 22 12.74 -3.43 -5.41
C VAL A 22 12.68 -3.56 -6.93
N MET A 23 11.65 -2.99 -7.57
CA MET A 23 11.57 -2.94 -9.03
C MET A 23 12.67 -2.06 -9.63
N VAL A 24 12.90 -0.87 -9.07
CA VAL A 24 13.98 0.02 -9.52
C VAL A 24 15.36 -0.60 -9.21
N TYR A 25 15.52 -1.26 -8.07
CA TYR A 25 16.74 -2.01 -7.74
C TYR A 25 17.05 -3.09 -8.79
N ALA A 26 16.05 -3.89 -9.19
CA ALA A 26 16.21 -4.89 -10.25
C ALA A 26 16.55 -4.27 -11.61
N VAL A 27 15.89 -3.18 -12.00
CA VAL A 27 16.17 -2.48 -13.27
C VAL A 27 17.58 -1.88 -13.28
N ALA A 28 18.05 -1.34 -12.15
CA ALA A 28 19.41 -0.83 -12.05
C ALA A 28 20.46 -1.94 -12.18
N GLY A 29 20.25 -3.08 -11.51
CA GLY A 29 21.12 -4.26 -11.66
C GLY A 29 21.12 -4.83 -13.06
N MET A 30 19.95 -4.85 -13.71
CA MET A 30 19.83 -5.22 -15.12
C MET A 30 20.68 -4.33 -16.03
N GLY A 31 20.74 -3.01 -15.75
CA GLY A 31 21.63 -2.10 -16.45
C GLY A 31 23.10 -2.49 -16.31
N LEU A 32 23.55 -2.77 -15.08
CA LEU A 32 24.93 -3.22 -14.82
C LEU A 32 25.25 -4.56 -15.48
N PHE A 33 24.33 -5.52 -15.41
CA PHE A 33 24.46 -6.81 -16.09
C PHE A 33 24.70 -6.64 -17.59
N ILE A 34 23.95 -5.73 -18.23
CA ILE A 34 24.13 -5.42 -19.66
C ILE A 34 25.45 -4.71 -19.92
N ASP A 35 25.83 -3.73 -19.07
CA ASP A 35 27.10 -3.01 -19.19
C ASP A 35 28.33 -3.93 -19.06
N GLU A 36 28.21 -5.01 -18.30
CA GLU A 36 29.24 -6.04 -18.13
C GLU A 36 29.26 -7.10 -19.25
N GLY A 37 28.40 -6.95 -20.27
CA GLY A 37 28.33 -7.83 -21.44
C GLY A 37 27.24 -8.91 -21.36
N GLY A 38 26.37 -8.85 -20.35
CA GLY A 38 25.17 -9.67 -20.26
C GLY A 38 24.17 -9.37 -21.38
N VAL A 39 23.44 -10.40 -21.80
CA VAL A 39 22.42 -10.30 -22.86
C VAL A 39 21.09 -10.76 -22.29
N LEU A 40 20.07 -9.92 -22.44
CA LEU A 40 18.69 -10.29 -22.16
C LEU A 40 17.97 -10.67 -23.45
N ASP A 41 17.89 -11.97 -23.68
CA ASP A 41 17.09 -12.59 -24.75
C ASP A 41 16.16 -13.68 -24.18
N GLN A 42 15.50 -14.41 -25.06
CA GLN A 42 14.61 -15.49 -24.65
C GLN A 42 15.35 -16.60 -23.87
N ALA A 43 16.58 -16.94 -24.27
CA ALA A 43 17.34 -17.99 -23.62
C ALA A 43 17.73 -17.59 -22.19
N ALA A 44 18.11 -16.33 -21.99
CA ALA A 44 18.36 -15.76 -20.67
C ALA A 44 17.10 -15.81 -19.79
N MET A 45 15.92 -15.50 -20.35
CA MET A 45 14.66 -15.59 -19.60
C MET A 45 14.30 -17.03 -19.23
N GLU A 46 14.51 -18.00 -20.13
CA GLU A 46 14.29 -19.42 -19.85
C GLU A 46 15.24 -19.95 -18.75
N GLN A 47 16.50 -19.50 -18.76
CA GLN A 47 17.47 -19.80 -17.71
C GLN A 47 17.01 -19.25 -16.34
N SER A 48 16.63 -17.97 -16.28
CA SER A 48 16.07 -17.34 -15.07
C SER A 48 14.87 -18.13 -14.51
N MET A 49 13.92 -18.51 -15.37
CA MET A 49 12.74 -19.27 -14.98
C MET A 49 13.06 -20.69 -14.47
N SER A 50 14.23 -21.24 -14.80
CA SER A 50 14.71 -22.53 -14.29
C SER A 50 15.29 -22.44 -12.88
N GLY A 51 15.41 -21.23 -12.32
CA GLY A 51 15.93 -20.96 -10.97
C GLY A 51 17.37 -20.47 -10.93
N GLU A 52 18.01 -20.28 -12.08
CA GLU A 52 19.34 -19.69 -12.19
C GLU A 52 19.23 -18.19 -12.44
N ALA A 53 19.39 -17.38 -11.39
CA ALA A 53 19.37 -15.93 -11.52
C ALA A 53 20.48 -15.44 -12.47
N LEU A 54 20.14 -14.57 -13.41
CA LEU A 54 21.07 -13.95 -14.36
C LEU A 54 22.00 -12.96 -13.68
N PHE A 55 21.49 -12.25 -12.67
CA PHE A 55 22.22 -11.31 -11.85
C PHE A 55 21.58 -11.21 -10.45
N PRO A 56 22.33 -10.82 -9.40
CA PRO A 56 21.82 -10.84 -8.02
C PRO A 56 20.55 -10.01 -7.79
N GLU A 57 20.47 -8.83 -8.43
CA GLU A 57 19.36 -7.88 -8.28
C GLU A 57 18.04 -8.38 -8.90
N GLU A 58 18.06 -9.45 -9.71
CA GLU A 58 16.88 -10.05 -10.32
C GLU A 58 15.84 -10.47 -9.27
N ILE A 59 16.30 -10.77 -8.05
CA ILE A 59 15.42 -11.01 -6.89
C ILE A 59 14.39 -9.89 -6.68
N GLY A 60 14.69 -8.65 -7.08
CA GLY A 60 13.74 -7.54 -7.04
C GLY A 60 12.53 -7.73 -7.96
N LEU A 61 12.70 -8.33 -9.15
CA LEU A 61 11.59 -8.72 -10.04
C LEU A 61 10.71 -9.77 -9.37
N MET A 62 11.34 -10.80 -8.78
CA MET A 62 10.63 -11.86 -8.06
C MET A 62 9.86 -11.29 -6.87
N LEU A 63 10.48 -10.44 -6.04
CA LEU A 63 9.83 -9.79 -4.91
C LEU A 63 8.68 -8.88 -5.36
N HIS A 64 8.86 -8.11 -6.43
CA HIS A 64 7.80 -7.29 -7.01
C HIS A 64 6.59 -8.16 -7.43
N GLY A 65 6.84 -9.21 -8.22
CA GLY A 65 5.80 -10.13 -8.71
C GLY A 65 5.09 -10.90 -7.60
N MET A 66 5.83 -11.54 -6.68
CA MET A 66 5.26 -12.33 -5.58
C MET A 66 4.46 -11.47 -4.61
N THR A 67 5.04 -10.33 -4.18
CA THR A 67 4.34 -9.46 -3.23
C THR A 67 3.11 -8.82 -3.87
N GLY A 68 3.18 -8.46 -5.16
CA GLY A 68 2.07 -7.88 -5.92
C GLY A 68 0.91 -8.85 -6.13
N THR A 69 1.18 -10.11 -6.43
CA THR A 69 0.15 -11.11 -6.78
C THR A 69 -0.37 -11.91 -5.60
N MET A 70 0.38 -12.01 -4.49
CA MET A 70 -0.02 -12.82 -3.32
C MET A 70 -0.21 -11.98 -2.06
N VAL A 71 0.84 -11.27 -1.61
CA VAL A 71 0.87 -10.62 -0.30
C VAL A 71 -0.09 -9.42 -0.23
N LEU A 72 0.02 -8.49 -1.17
CA LEU A 72 -0.80 -7.27 -1.21
C LEU A 72 -2.31 -7.58 -1.38
N PRO A 73 -2.73 -8.53 -2.25
CA PRO A 73 -4.13 -8.95 -2.34
C PRO A 73 -4.71 -9.46 -1.03
N ILE A 74 -3.95 -10.27 -0.27
CA ILE A 74 -4.38 -10.77 1.03
C ILE A 74 -4.54 -9.61 2.02
N ILE A 75 -3.55 -8.72 2.12
CA ILE A 75 -3.61 -7.55 3.02
C ILE A 75 -4.75 -6.62 2.62
N ALA A 76 -5.01 -6.42 1.33
CA ALA A 76 -6.11 -5.60 0.83
C ALA A 76 -7.47 -6.21 1.18
N LEU A 77 -7.63 -7.54 1.05
CA LEU A 77 -8.83 -8.24 1.48
C LEU A 77 -9.05 -8.10 2.99
N LEU A 78 -8.00 -8.30 3.80
CA LEU A 78 -8.07 -8.08 5.25
C LEU A 78 -8.41 -6.63 5.60
N THR A 79 -7.87 -5.65 4.86
CA THR A 79 -8.19 -4.22 5.01
C THR A 79 -9.67 -3.98 4.73
N PHE A 80 -10.20 -4.57 3.65
CA PHE A 80 -11.60 -4.46 3.29
C PHE A 80 -12.51 -5.12 4.33
N VAL A 81 -12.21 -6.32 4.80
CA VAL A 81 -12.97 -6.99 5.86
C VAL A 81 -12.93 -6.17 7.16
N ALA A 82 -11.75 -5.71 7.60
CA ALA A 82 -11.59 -4.90 8.80
C ALA A 82 -12.38 -3.58 8.75
N SER A 83 -12.60 -3.05 7.54
CA SER A 83 -13.30 -1.78 7.34
C SER A 83 -14.78 -1.83 7.79
N PHE A 84 -15.45 -2.99 7.70
CA PHE A 84 -16.83 -3.16 8.17
C PHE A 84 -16.95 -3.03 9.69
N PHE A 85 -15.90 -3.41 10.42
CA PHE A 85 -15.84 -3.40 11.87
C PHE A 85 -15.02 -2.24 12.44
N ALA A 86 -14.66 -1.27 11.60
CA ALA A 86 -13.81 -0.14 12.00
C ALA A 86 -14.55 0.90 12.87
N GLY A 87 -15.89 0.95 12.80
CA GLY A 87 -16.69 1.96 13.49
C GLY A 87 -16.40 3.39 13.02
N VAL A 88 -15.82 3.55 11.82
CA VAL A 88 -15.54 4.84 11.19
C VAL A 88 -16.53 5.06 10.06
N ARG A 89 -17.25 6.19 10.07
CA ARG A 89 -18.25 6.51 9.04
C ARG A 89 -17.65 6.44 7.63
N GLY A 90 -18.19 5.54 6.82
CA GLY A 90 -17.77 5.29 5.45
C GLY A 90 -16.46 4.52 5.30
N ALA A 91 -15.93 3.85 6.33
CA ALA A 91 -14.72 3.03 6.24
C ALA A 91 -14.77 2.00 5.10
N TRP A 92 -15.92 1.34 4.93
CA TRP A 92 -16.14 0.34 3.89
C TRP A 92 -15.84 0.84 2.48
N ARG A 93 -16.13 2.12 2.17
CA ARG A 93 -15.85 2.71 0.86
C ARG A 93 -14.35 2.78 0.57
N TRP A 94 -13.56 3.05 1.61
CA TRP A 94 -12.10 3.15 1.49
C TRP A 94 -11.45 1.78 1.49
N GLY A 95 -11.93 0.85 2.31
CA GLY A 95 -11.52 -0.56 2.23
C GLY A 95 -11.80 -1.15 0.85
N LEU A 96 -12.99 -0.89 0.29
CA LEU A 96 -13.35 -1.33 -1.06
C LEU A 96 -12.48 -0.66 -2.13
N ALA A 97 -12.24 0.66 -2.03
CA ALA A 97 -11.37 1.36 -2.98
C ALA A 97 -9.95 0.77 -3.00
N ILE A 98 -9.35 0.51 -1.84
CA ILE A 98 -8.03 -0.14 -1.73
C ILE A 98 -8.07 -1.53 -2.38
N PHE A 99 -9.09 -2.33 -2.07
CA PHE A 99 -9.24 -3.68 -2.63
C PHE A 99 -9.38 -3.67 -4.16
N LEU A 100 -10.23 -2.81 -4.71
CA LEU A 100 -10.42 -2.70 -6.16
C LEU A 100 -9.17 -2.15 -6.86
N LEU A 101 -8.46 -1.20 -6.26
CA LEU A 101 -7.21 -0.70 -6.81
C LEU A 101 -6.12 -1.78 -6.82
N VAL A 102 -6.06 -2.64 -5.79
CA VAL A 102 -5.13 -3.79 -5.79
C VAL A 102 -5.52 -4.82 -6.84
N ALA A 103 -6.81 -5.15 -6.98
CA ALA A 103 -7.27 -6.05 -8.04
C ALA A 103 -6.90 -5.50 -9.43
N LEU A 104 -7.16 -4.22 -9.67
CA LEU A 104 -6.78 -3.54 -10.90
C LEU A 104 -5.25 -3.53 -11.10
N GLN A 105 -4.46 -3.30 -10.03
CA GLN A 105 -3.01 -3.32 -10.08
C GLN A 105 -2.49 -4.67 -10.58
N VAL A 106 -3.00 -5.78 -10.03
CA VAL A 106 -2.61 -7.14 -10.43
C VAL A 106 -2.97 -7.39 -11.89
N THR A 107 -4.19 -7.04 -12.31
CA THR A 107 -4.63 -7.19 -13.71
C THR A 107 -3.74 -6.41 -14.67
N LEU A 108 -3.45 -5.14 -14.37
CA LEU A 108 -2.58 -4.31 -15.21
C LEU A 108 -1.13 -4.83 -15.24
N GLY A 109 -0.63 -5.35 -14.11
CA GLY A 109 0.73 -5.91 -14.04
C GLY A 109 0.88 -7.14 -14.93
N ILE A 110 -0.05 -8.10 -14.82
CA ILE A 110 -0.05 -9.32 -15.67
C ILE A 110 -0.25 -8.96 -17.14
N ALA A 111 -1.23 -8.10 -17.45
CA ALA A 111 -1.51 -7.70 -18.83
C ALA A 111 -0.39 -6.83 -19.46
N GLY A 112 0.45 -6.20 -18.63
CA GLY A 112 1.62 -5.45 -19.07
C GLY A 112 2.66 -6.29 -19.82
N HIS A 113 2.70 -7.61 -19.56
CA HIS A 113 3.59 -8.54 -20.26
C HIS A 113 3.21 -8.75 -21.74
N SER A 114 1.99 -8.42 -22.15
CA SER A 114 1.54 -8.51 -23.55
C SER A 114 1.30 -7.15 -24.19
N VAL A 115 0.90 -6.14 -23.41
CA VAL A 115 0.64 -4.78 -23.89
C VAL A 115 1.44 -3.78 -23.04
N PRO A 116 2.61 -3.31 -23.51
CA PRO A 116 3.52 -2.48 -22.70
C PRO A 116 2.88 -1.23 -22.09
N PHE A 117 1.93 -0.60 -22.79
CA PHE A 117 1.19 0.56 -22.28
C PHE A 117 0.41 0.26 -20.99
N LEU A 118 -0.06 -0.97 -20.80
CA LEU A 118 -0.72 -1.37 -19.56
C LEU A 118 0.26 -1.43 -18.37
N GLY A 119 1.54 -1.70 -18.62
CA GLY A 119 2.60 -1.56 -17.62
C GLY A 119 2.79 -0.11 -17.15
N ALA A 120 2.66 0.88 -18.05
CA ALA A 120 2.68 2.28 -17.66
C ALA A 120 1.46 2.65 -16.79
N LEU A 121 0.26 2.19 -17.18
CA LEU A 121 -0.96 2.37 -16.37
C LEU A 121 -0.87 1.67 -15.00
N HIS A 122 -0.20 0.52 -14.92
CA HIS A 122 0.10 -0.14 -13.66
C HIS A 122 0.92 0.79 -12.73
N GLY A 123 1.95 1.47 -13.24
CA GLY A 123 2.70 2.47 -12.47
C GLY A 123 1.84 3.61 -11.95
N VAL A 124 0.92 4.14 -12.77
CA VAL A 124 -0.03 5.19 -12.36
C VAL A 124 -0.98 4.67 -11.28
N ASN A 125 -1.53 3.46 -11.44
CA ASN A 125 -2.44 2.87 -10.46
C ASN A 125 -1.74 2.56 -9.13
N ALA A 126 -0.43 2.25 -9.12
CA ALA A 126 0.35 2.10 -7.89
C ALA A 126 0.38 3.42 -7.09
N LEU A 127 0.60 4.56 -7.76
CA LEU A 127 0.59 5.86 -7.10
C LEU A 127 -0.79 6.21 -6.53
N LEU A 128 -1.86 5.89 -7.27
CA LEU A 128 -3.24 6.05 -6.79
C LEU A 128 -3.52 5.17 -5.57
N LEU A 129 -3.15 3.89 -5.62
CA LEU A 129 -3.28 2.95 -4.51
C LEU A 129 -2.51 3.44 -3.27
N PHE A 130 -1.25 3.83 -3.44
CA PHE A 130 -0.44 4.41 -2.37
C PHE A 130 -1.12 5.63 -1.76
N GLY A 131 -1.56 6.59 -2.57
CA GLY A 131 -2.23 7.81 -2.12
C GLY A 131 -3.52 7.51 -1.35
N VAL A 132 -4.37 6.63 -1.88
CA VAL A 132 -5.63 6.21 -1.23
C VAL A 132 -5.37 5.48 0.08
N ALA A 133 -4.40 4.58 0.13
CA ALA A 133 -4.02 3.83 1.32
C ALA A 133 -3.45 4.74 2.42
N MET A 134 -2.52 5.62 2.06
CA MET A 134 -1.91 6.62 2.95
C MET A 134 -2.97 7.57 3.51
N TYR A 135 -3.82 8.12 2.63
CA TYR A 135 -4.93 8.99 3.02
C TYR A 135 -5.91 8.26 3.96
N THR A 136 -6.20 6.98 3.71
CA THR A 136 -7.08 6.16 4.55
C THR A 136 -6.52 5.97 5.96
N GLY A 137 -5.22 5.69 6.10
CA GLY A 137 -4.59 5.63 7.41
C GLY A 137 -4.63 6.98 8.14
N TRP A 138 -4.29 8.06 7.43
CA TRP A 138 -4.25 9.42 8.00
C TRP A 138 -5.61 9.91 8.47
N ARG A 139 -6.65 9.76 7.65
CA ARG A 139 -8.01 10.23 7.96
C ARG A 139 -8.62 9.56 9.20
N VAL A 140 -8.26 8.30 9.47
CA VAL A 140 -8.72 7.59 10.68
C VAL A 140 -8.11 8.26 11.91
N THR A 141 -6.81 8.56 11.88
CA THR A 141 -6.11 9.27 12.98
C THR A 141 -6.68 10.68 13.19
N ALA A 142 -6.92 11.43 12.10
CA ALA A 142 -7.48 12.78 12.19
C ALA A 142 -8.85 12.80 12.87
N ARG A 143 -9.71 11.83 12.54
CA ARG A 143 -11.04 11.69 13.15
C ARG A 143 -10.98 11.26 14.62
N ASP A 144 -10.06 10.36 14.98
CA ASP A 144 -9.88 9.95 16.37
C ASP A 144 -9.44 11.13 17.26
N ARG A 145 -8.51 11.96 16.76
CA ARG A 145 -8.10 13.18 17.47
C ARG A 145 -9.25 14.18 17.64
N ALA A 146 -10.04 14.40 16.58
CA ALA A 146 -11.19 15.30 16.65
C ALA A 146 -12.23 14.82 17.69
N MET A 147 -12.50 13.51 17.76
CA MET A 147 -13.43 12.95 18.75
C MET A 147 -12.95 13.12 20.20
N HIS A 148 -11.64 13.08 20.46
CA HIS A 148 -11.07 13.26 21.80
C HIS A 148 -10.83 14.72 22.20
N ALA A 149 -10.80 15.66 21.25
CA ALA A 149 -10.68 17.09 21.52
C ALA A 149 -12.02 17.73 21.98
N THR A 150 -13.16 17.24 21.48
CA THR A 150 -14.49 17.79 21.76
C THR A 150 -14.88 17.80 23.26
N PRO A 151 -14.58 16.77 24.08
CA PRO A 151 -14.92 16.79 25.51
C PRO A 151 -14.16 17.84 26.33
N ALA A 152 -12.94 18.22 25.92
CA ALA A 152 -12.09 19.14 26.66
C ALA A 152 -12.54 20.61 26.57
N LEU A 153 -13.24 20.98 25.49
CA LEU A 153 -13.82 22.32 25.30
C LEU A 153 -15.21 22.49 25.95
N ALA A 154 -15.83 21.39 26.38
CA ALA A 154 -17.16 21.39 26.99
C ALA A 154 -17.13 21.39 28.53
N ALA A 155 -15.95 21.33 29.16
CA ALA A 155 -15.81 21.47 30.61
C ALA A 155 -16.08 22.93 31.01
N PRO A 156 -17.17 23.25 31.74
CA PRO A 156 -17.41 24.62 32.19
C PRO A 156 -16.33 24.99 33.20
N GLY A 157 -15.55 26.02 32.89
CA GLY A 157 -14.63 26.63 33.83
C GLY A 157 -15.40 27.24 35.01
N GLY A 158 -15.09 26.75 36.20
CA GLY A 158 -14.98 27.53 37.43
C GLY A 158 -16.14 28.44 37.82
N MET A 159 -17.06 27.90 38.61
CA MET A 159 -17.73 28.71 39.64
C MET A 159 -17.12 28.29 40.99
N THR A 160 -15.99 28.90 41.33
CA THR A 160 -15.38 28.78 42.65
C THR A 160 -16.08 29.72 43.63
N ALA A 161 -16.68 29.12 44.66
CA ALA A 161 -16.86 29.58 46.03
C ALA A 161 -16.86 31.09 46.35
N GLY A 162 -17.94 31.54 47.00
CA GLY A 162 -17.93 32.74 47.83
C GLY A 162 -19.30 33.05 48.43
N GLY A 163 -19.64 32.49 49.60
CA GLY A 163 -20.80 32.96 50.35
C GLY A 163 -21.39 31.99 51.39
N VAL A 164 -20.67 31.76 52.48
CA VAL A 164 -21.16 31.25 53.79
C VAL A 164 -20.36 32.09 54.79
N THR A 165 -20.87 32.89 55.74
CA THR A 165 -21.97 32.86 56.74
C THR A 165 -21.99 34.25 57.43
N PRO A 166 -22.80 34.53 58.48
CA PRO A 166 -24.05 33.92 58.95
C PRO A 166 -25.26 34.85 58.85
#